data_AF-A0A2S8G4I3-F1
#
_entry.id   AF-A0A2S8G4I3-F1
#
_cell.length_a   1.000
_cell.length_b   1.000
_cell.length_c   1.000
_cell.angle_alpha   90.00
_cell.angle_beta   90.00
_cell.angle_gamma   90.00
#
_symmetry.space_group_name_H-M   'P 1'
#
loop_
_entity.id
_entity.type
_entity.pdbx_description
1 polymer ?
#
loop_
_entity_poly.entity_id
_entity_poly.type
_entity_poly.pdbx_seq_one_letter_code
_entity_poly.pdbx_strand_id
1 'polypeptide(L)'
;MIEFIEGPAAGTHLCLRRTPLLLRVVIDRASGQVDALDQLEDVPRLGESIHVYRREGEPLRGMIDSGKGGYTGPFVAATYLYFPWQPADEVARDNQRWQKWAITADEVSAKAEKPASGPQNTPSG
;
A
#
# COMPACT_ATOMS: atom_id res chain seq x y z
N MET A 1 0.71 -12.84 -4.02
CA MET A 1 -0.35 -12.68 -3.02
C MET A 1 -0.04 -11.46 -2.18
N ILE A 2 -0.98 -10.53 -2.10
CA ILE A 2 -0.85 -9.32 -1.27
C ILE A 2 -1.59 -9.56 0.04
N GLU A 3 -0.94 -9.29 1.17
CA GLU A 3 -1.51 -9.47 2.51
C GLU A 3 -1.62 -8.11 3.20
N PHE A 4 -2.73 -7.89 3.91
CA PHE A 4 -2.95 -6.73 4.77
C PHE A 4 -2.93 -7.16 6.24
N ILE A 5 -2.01 -6.60 7.03
CA ILE A 5 -1.78 -7.07 8.42
C ILE A 5 -2.67 -6.33 9.43
N GLU A 6 -2.85 -5.02 9.27
CA GLU A 6 -3.49 -4.15 10.25
C GLU A 6 -4.68 -3.39 9.66
N GLY A 7 -5.42 -2.68 10.51
CA GLY A 7 -6.49 -1.78 10.07
C GLY A 7 -7.73 -2.49 9.50
N PRO A 8 -8.60 -1.75 8.79
CA PRO A 8 -9.91 -2.25 8.37
C PRO A 8 -9.91 -3.44 7.39
N ALA A 9 -8.78 -3.71 6.73
CA ALA A 9 -8.63 -4.80 5.77
C ALA A 9 -7.77 -5.97 6.31
N ALA A 10 -7.42 -5.95 7.60
CA ALA A 10 -6.56 -6.95 8.22
C ALA A 10 -7.00 -8.40 7.93
N GLY A 11 -6.04 -9.27 7.62
CA GLY A 11 -6.25 -10.68 7.27
C GLY A 11 -6.74 -10.91 5.83
N THR A 12 -6.99 -9.84 5.06
CA THR A 12 -7.42 -9.97 3.66
C THR A 12 -6.24 -10.27 2.75
N HIS A 13 -6.49 -11.11 1.75
CA HIS A 13 -5.52 -11.44 0.70
C HIS A 13 -6.07 -11.06 -0.67
N LEU A 14 -5.32 -10.26 -1.44
CA LEU A 14 -5.70 -9.85 -2.79
C LEU A 14 -4.64 -10.22 -3.84
N CYS A 15 -5.08 -10.37 -5.08
CA CYS A 15 -4.22 -10.56 -6.24
C CYS A 15 -4.16 -9.26 -7.05
N LEU A 16 -3.14 -8.45 -6.78
CA LEU A 16 -2.92 -7.18 -7.48
C LEU A 16 -1.93 -7.34 -8.63
N ARG A 17 -2.05 -6.51 -9.66
CA ARG A 17 -1.13 -6.47 -10.80
C ARG A 17 0.07 -5.56 -10.52
N ARG A 18 -0.14 -4.51 -9.73
CA ARG A 18 0.90 -3.56 -9.29
C ARG A 18 1.05 -3.59 -7.78
N THR A 19 2.24 -3.21 -7.32
CA THR A 19 2.58 -3.11 -5.89
C THR A 19 3.16 -1.73 -5.58
N PRO A 20 2.36 -0.66 -5.66
CA PRO A 20 2.82 0.68 -5.32
C PRO A 20 3.25 0.76 -3.85
N LEU A 21 4.07 1.74 -3.50
CA LEU A 21 4.50 1.89 -2.10
C LEU A 21 3.33 2.29 -1.19
N LEU A 22 2.45 3.17 -1.67
CA LEU A 22 1.18 3.52 -1.03
C LEU A 22 0.04 3.01 -1.90
N LEU A 23 -0.92 2.32 -1.28
CA LEU A 23 -2.04 1.67 -1.95
C LEU A 23 -3.35 2.15 -1.32
N ARG A 24 -4.33 2.48 -2.17
CA ARG A 24 -5.70 2.72 -1.74
C ARG A 24 -6.42 1.38 -1.66
N VAL A 25 -6.89 1.05 -0.48
CA VAL A 25 -7.76 -0.09 -0.21
C VAL A 25 -9.17 0.44 -0.02
N VAL A 26 -10.12 -0.13 -0.74
CA VAL A 26 -11.52 0.26 -0.69
C VAL A 26 -12.32 -0.83 0.00
N ILE A 27 -13.30 -0.41 0.81
CA ILE A 27 -14.23 -1.32 1.46
C ILE A 27 -15.64 -0.88 1.10
N ASP A 28 -16.38 -1.74 0.42
CA ASP A 28 -17.78 -1.49 0.11
C ASP A 28 -18.58 -1.42 1.41
N ARG A 29 -19.24 -0.29 1.70
CA ARG A 29 -19.93 -0.09 2.97
C ARG A 29 -21.16 -0.97 3.16
N ALA A 30 -21.73 -1.52 2.08
CA ALA A 30 -22.93 -2.34 2.15
C ALA A 30 -22.60 -3.83 2.39
N SER A 31 -21.57 -4.33 1.72
CA SER A 31 -21.17 -5.74 1.73
C SER A 31 -19.96 -6.02 2.63
N GLY A 32 -19.17 -5.00 2.97
CA GLY A 32 -17.88 -5.17 3.64
C GLY A 32 -16.79 -5.75 2.72
N GLN A 33 -17.06 -5.87 1.42
CA GLN A 33 -16.09 -6.42 0.47
C GLN A 33 -14.87 -5.50 0.37
N VAL A 34 -13.69 -6.08 0.55
CA VAL A 34 -12.40 -5.40 0.42
C VAL A 34 -11.88 -5.56 -0.99
N ASP A 35 -11.41 -4.45 -1.57
CA ASP A 35 -10.69 -4.41 -2.84
C ASP A 35 -9.56 -3.36 -2.78
N ALA A 36 -8.71 -3.27 -3.80
CA ALA A 36 -7.65 -2.26 -3.85
C ALA A 36 -7.49 -1.65 -5.25
N LEU A 37 -7.15 -0.36 -5.28
CA LEU A 37 -6.99 0.41 -6.51
C LEU A 37 -5.51 0.44 -6.92
N ASP A 38 -5.07 -0.62 -7.60
CA ASP A 38 -3.66 -0.81 -7.97
C ASP A 38 -3.31 -0.29 -9.38
N GLN A 39 -4.30 -0.04 -10.24
CA GLN A 39 -4.12 0.59 -11.56
C GLN A 39 -4.22 2.12 -11.47
N LEU A 40 -3.69 2.81 -12.50
CA LEU A 40 -3.62 4.27 -12.52
C LEU A 40 -5.00 4.92 -12.74
N GLU A 41 -5.86 4.21 -13.46
CA GLU A 41 -7.19 4.64 -13.87
C GLU A 41 -8.28 4.19 -12.89
N ASP A 42 -7.93 3.39 -11.88
CA ASP A 42 -8.88 2.92 -10.89
C ASP A 42 -9.45 4.09 -10.08
N VAL A 43 -10.77 4.08 -9.88
CA VAL A 43 -11.50 5.09 -9.13
C VAL A 43 -12.42 4.40 -8.12
N PRO A 44 -12.45 4.87 -6.85
CA PRO A 44 -13.38 4.33 -5.87
C PRO A 44 -14.84 4.56 -6.26
N ARG A 45 -15.71 3.61 -5.95
CA ARG A 45 -17.16 3.76 -6.10
C ARG A 45 -17.73 4.65 -4.98
N LEU A 46 -18.89 5.25 -5.23
CA LEU A 46 -19.55 6.18 -4.30
C LEU A 46 -19.84 5.54 -2.92
N GLY A 47 -20.10 4.23 -2.89
CA GLY A 47 -20.39 3.47 -1.67
C GLY A 47 -19.17 3.05 -0.85
N GLU A 48 -17.95 3.19 -1.38
CA GLU A 48 -16.75 2.63 -0.75
C GLU A 48 -16.10 3.59 0.26
N SER A 49 -15.65 3.08 1.41
CA SER A 49 -14.68 3.78 2.25
C SER A 49 -13.27 3.51 1.73
N ILE A 50 -12.38 4.50 1.85
CA ILE A 50 -11.03 4.42 1.32
C ILE A 50 -10.04 4.50 2.47
N HIS A 51 -9.09 3.57 2.47
CA HIS A 51 -8.06 3.44 3.48
C HIS A 51 -6.70 3.29 2.79
N VAL A 52 -5.72 4.06 3.22
CA VAL A 52 -4.36 3.99 2.69
C VAL A 52 -3.54 3.00 3.47
N TYR A 53 -2.83 2.15 2.73
CA TYR A 53 -1.86 1.21 3.25
C TYR A 53 -0.49 1.47 2.64
N ARG A 54 0.57 1.17 3.39
CA ARG A 54 1.95 1.24 2.94
C ARG A 54 2.54 -0.15 2.81
N ARG A 55 3.25 -0.39 1.71
CA ARG A 55 3.97 -1.63 1.47
C ARG A 55 5.16 -1.73 2.44
N GLU A 56 5.28 -2.87 3.09
CA GLU A 56 6.43 -3.21 3.91
C GLU A 56 7.52 -3.84 3.03
N GLY A 57 8.67 -3.18 2.95
CA GLY A 57 9.82 -3.65 2.18
C GLY A 57 9.60 -3.70 0.66
N GLU A 58 10.47 -4.47 0.00
CA GLU A 58 10.38 -4.74 -1.44
C GLU A 58 9.47 -5.93 -1.72
N PRO A 59 8.69 -5.90 -2.81
CA PRO A 59 7.78 -6.96 -3.15
C PRO A 59 8.58 -8.13 -3.73
N LEU A 60 8.23 -9.35 -3.34
CA LEU A 60 8.72 -10.55 -3.98
C LEU A 60 8.08 -10.68 -5.36
N ARG A 61 8.88 -10.93 -6.38
CA ARG A 61 8.42 -11.17 -7.75
C ARG A 61 8.97 -12.51 -8.24
N GLY A 62 8.17 -13.27 -8.96
CA GLY A 62 8.63 -14.53 -9.52
C GLY A 62 7.67 -15.12 -10.53
N MET A 63 7.96 -16.36 -10.91
CA MET A 63 7.19 -17.18 -11.82
C MET A 63 6.58 -18.33 -11.02
N ILE A 64 5.26 -18.48 -11.01
CA ILE A 64 4.64 -19.73 -10.57
C ILE A 64 4.65 -20.66 -11.76
N ASP A 65 5.14 -21.88 -11.57
CA ASP A 65 4.91 -22.99 -12.50
C ASP A 65 4.21 -24.11 -11.73
N SER A 66 2.94 -24.34 -12.07
CA SER A 66 2.10 -25.34 -11.39
C SER A 66 2.21 -26.73 -12.02
N GLY A 67 3.04 -26.90 -13.06
CA GLY A 67 3.18 -28.16 -13.78
C GLY A 67 2.03 -28.47 -14.75
N LYS A 68 1.89 -29.74 -15.16
CA LYS A 68 1.00 -30.19 -16.26
C LYS A 68 -0.48 -29.81 -16.00
N GLY A 69 -0.98 -28.84 -16.75
CA GLY A 69 -2.38 -28.38 -16.73
C GLY A 69 -2.69 -27.27 -15.72
N GLY A 70 -1.70 -26.79 -14.96
CA GLY A 70 -1.88 -25.71 -13.99
C GLY A 70 -1.54 -24.32 -14.53
N TYR A 71 -1.82 -23.28 -13.74
CA TYR A 71 -1.45 -21.90 -14.09
C TYR A 71 0.06 -21.74 -14.01
N THR A 72 0.67 -21.32 -15.12
CA THR A 72 2.05 -20.84 -15.15
C THR A 72 2.02 -19.36 -15.48
N GLY A 73 2.46 -18.52 -14.55
CA GLY A 73 2.27 -17.08 -14.71
C GLY A 73 2.93 -16.26 -13.60
N PRO A 74 3.17 -14.97 -13.88
CA PRO A 74 3.96 -14.14 -12.99
C PRO A 74 3.19 -13.96 -11.68
N PHE A 75 3.92 -13.89 -10.58
CA PHE A 75 3.36 -13.57 -9.28
C PHE A 75 4.14 -12.45 -8.61
N VAL A 76 3.41 -11.68 -7.82
CA VAL A 76 3.98 -10.69 -6.90
C VAL A 76 3.43 -10.95 -5.52
N ALA A 77 4.27 -10.96 -4.49
CA ALA A 77 3.86 -11.00 -3.11
C ALA A 77 4.39 -9.79 -2.34
N ALA A 78 3.56 -9.20 -1.49
CA ALA A 78 3.94 -8.08 -0.65
C ALA A 78 3.02 -7.98 0.56
N THR A 79 3.55 -7.42 1.64
CA THR A 79 2.82 -7.13 2.87
C THR A 79 2.51 -5.64 2.92
N TYR A 80 1.30 -5.30 3.36
CA TYR A 80 0.85 -3.92 3.54
C TYR A 80 0.38 -3.67 4.96
N LEU A 81 0.84 -2.54 5.51
CA LEU A 81 0.51 -2.04 6.84
C LEU A 81 -0.42 -0.84 6.73
N TYR A 82 -1.30 -0.66 7.72
CA TYR A 82 -2.22 0.47 7.72
C TYR A 82 -1.43 1.77 7.89
N PHE A 83 -1.62 2.73 6.98
CA PHE A 83 -0.85 3.96 7.03
C PHE A 83 -1.47 4.93 8.04
N PRO A 84 -0.75 5.43 9.04
CA PRO A 84 -1.36 6.26 10.10
C PRO A 84 -1.85 7.61 9.59
N TRP A 85 -1.22 8.17 8.54
CA TRP A 85 -1.59 9.46 7.97
C TRP A 85 -2.54 9.27 6.78
N GLN A 86 -3.84 9.31 7.05
CA GLN A 86 -4.86 9.19 6.00
C GLN A 86 -5.11 10.54 5.31
N PRO A 87 -5.23 10.59 3.97
CA PRO A 87 -5.70 11.77 3.27
C PRO A 87 -7.18 12.04 3.57
N ALA A 88 -7.64 13.26 3.28
CA ALA A 88 -9.07 13.52 3.20
C ALA A 88 -9.72 12.65 2.09
N ASP A 89 -10.97 12.22 2.29
CA ASP A 89 -11.68 11.34 1.35
C ASP A 89 -11.74 11.93 -0.08
N GLU A 90 -11.93 13.24 -0.21
CA GLU A 90 -11.90 13.96 -1.49
C GLU A 90 -10.54 13.87 -2.22
N VAL A 91 -9.43 13.79 -1.48
CA VAL A 91 -8.09 13.60 -2.05
C VAL A 91 -7.88 12.15 -2.45
N ALA A 92 -8.39 11.20 -1.65
CA ALA A 92 -8.28 9.78 -1.94
C ALA A 92 -9.07 9.33 -3.18
N ARG A 93 -10.21 9.99 -3.45
CA ARG A 93 -11.08 9.72 -4.61
C ARG A 93 -10.56 10.28 -5.93
N ASP A 94 -9.87 11.41 -5.89
CA ASP A 94 -9.36 12.08 -7.09
C ASP A 94 -7.96 11.55 -7.43
N ASN A 95 -7.80 10.92 -8.60
CA ASN A 95 -6.53 10.30 -8.97
C ASN A 95 -5.36 11.30 -9.07
N GLN A 96 -5.61 12.54 -9.49
CA GLN A 96 -4.54 13.54 -9.60
C GLN A 96 -4.13 14.07 -8.23
N ARG A 97 -5.10 14.33 -7.35
CA ARG A 97 -4.83 14.76 -5.96
C ARG A 97 -4.19 13.64 -5.16
N TRP A 98 -4.66 12.40 -5.33
CA TRP A 98 -4.06 11.20 -4.76
C TRP A 98 -2.58 11.08 -5.10
N GLN A 99 -2.22 11.16 -6.40
CA GLN A 99 -0.84 11.04 -6.83
C GLN A 99 0.07 12.10 -6.18
N LYS A 100 -0.37 13.36 -6.15
CA LYS A 100 0.38 14.45 -5.50
C LYS A 100 0.56 14.18 -4.01
N TRP A 101 -0.51 13.76 -3.34
CA TRP A 101 -0.48 13.47 -1.92
C TRP A 101 0.43 12.28 -1.60
N ALA A 102 0.36 11.21 -2.38
CA ALA A 102 1.15 9.99 -2.17
C ALA A 102 2.66 10.26 -2.26
N ILE A 103 3.09 11.11 -3.20
CA ILE A 103 4.50 11.54 -3.31
C ILE A 103 4.94 12.25 -2.02
N THR A 104 4.15 13.20 -1.52
CA THR A 104 4.47 13.92 -0.28
C THR A 104 4.45 13.00 0.95
N ALA A 105 3.48 12.09 1.04
CA ALA A 105 3.34 11.17 2.16
C ALA A 105 4.53 10.19 2.25
N ASP A 106 5.01 9.70 1.11
CA ASP A 106 6.22 8.88 1.05
C ASP A 106 7.45 9.63 1.57
N GLU A 107 7.69 10.85 1.08
CA GLU A 107 8.82 11.68 1.53
C GLU A 107 8.81 11.94 3.04
N VAL A 108 7.63 12.16 3.62
CA VAL A 108 7.47 12.38 5.06
C VAL A 108 7.75 11.09 5.84
N SER A 109 7.21 9.96 5.39
CA SER A 109 7.41 8.67 6.04
C SER A 109 8.88 8.25 6.02
N ALA A 110 9.57 8.44 4.88
CA ALA A 110 11.00 8.13 4.75
C ALA A 110 11.89 8.99 5.66
N LYS A 111 11.48 10.23 5.97
CA LYS A 111 12.18 11.12 6.92
C LYS A 111 11.92 10.72 8.37
N ALA A 112 10.73 10.24 8.70
CA ALA A 112 10.41 9.79 10.05
C ALA A 112 11.14 8.50 10.46
N GLU A 113 11.47 7.64 9.49
CA GLU A 113 12.17 6.37 9.73
C GLU A 113 13.70 6.49 9.83
N LYS A 114 14.29 7.58 9.32
CA LYS A 114 15.71 7.87 9.56
C LYS A 114 15.85 8.52 10.94
N PRO A 115 16.39 7.85 11.97
CA PRO A 115 16.76 8.56 13.17
C PRO A 115 17.75 9.65 12.76
N ALA A 116 17.48 10.90 13.17
CA ALA A 116 18.48 11.95 13.14
C ALA A 116 19.74 11.38 13.79
N SER A 117 20.80 11.16 13.00
CA SER A 117 22.06 10.65 13.52
C SER A 117 22.50 11.58 14.65
N GLY A 118 22.43 11.06 15.87
CA GLY A 118 22.79 11.76 17.10
C GLY A 118 24.28 12.13 17.13
N PRO A 119 24.67 12.99 18.08
CA PRO A 119 25.73 13.97 17.90
C PRO A 119 27.13 13.34 17.86
N GLN A 120 28.01 14.03 17.14
CA GLN A 120 29.44 13.77 17.09
C GLN A 120 30.05 13.83 18.50
N ASN A 121 30.81 12.79 18.85
CA ASN A 121 31.70 12.75 20.01
C ASN A 121 32.67 13.95 19.98
N THR A 122 32.64 14.79 21.01
CA THR A 122 33.80 15.62 21.38
C THR A 122 34.56 14.92 22.52
N PRO A 123 35.84 14.56 22.36
CA PRO A 123 36.63 14.06 23.47
C PRO A 123 36.99 15.21 24.41
N SER A 124 36.75 15.01 25.70
CA SER A 124 37.31 15.86 26.74
C SER A 124 38.80 15.55 26.89
N GLY A 125 39.62 16.60 26.82
CA GLY A 125 41.03 16.64 27.20
C GLY A 125 41.32 17.97 27.87
#